data_AF-A0AAE6R4J0-F1
#
_entry.id   AF-A0AAE6R4J0-F1
#
_cell.length_a   1.000
_cell.length_b   1.000
_cell.length_c   1.000
_cell.angle_alpha   90.00
_cell.angle_beta   90.00
_cell.angle_gamma   90.00
#
_symmetry.space_group_name_H-M   'P 1'
#
loop_
_entity.id
_entity.type
_entity.pdbx_description
1 polymer ?
#
loop_
_entity_poly.entity_id
_entity_poly.type
_entity_poly.pdbx_seq_one_letter_code
_entity_poly.pdbx_strand_id
1 'polypeptide(L)'
;MRVVAAKDLKKNRYNRMLAEEDLYSMLEEMGNTKRMIDKFQKRRMIQTALAGFFGLLLGLFLSKWCYLLAIGLPFFLYRSKYTHVIKVYNAFKFERHLNFSKFTRLLIPYLKEADGSVSLYQVFRKILNRMENPVDKNSLARLMSEMTDKPNDIQPFTDYAMRSSGSDMSINIMQTIYDFQQNSSDTNVINELGQMASTELQRSIDEIIAFKLKRFNFFPTKIVMSSFILVVGFAAAVLVYHLSSINLS
;
A
#
# COMPACT_ATOMS: atom_id res chain seq x y z
N MET A 1 -10.49 -19.54 -31.28
CA MET A 1 -11.26 -19.17 -30.07
C MET A 1 -11.57 -20.43 -29.29
N ARG A 2 -10.99 -20.62 -28.09
CA ARG A 2 -11.28 -21.78 -27.22
C ARG A 2 -12.26 -21.39 -26.13
N VAL A 3 -13.41 -22.06 -26.17
CA VAL A 3 -14.50 -21.98 -25.20
C VAL A 3 -14.02 -22.58 -23.87
N VAL A 4 -13.36 -21.77 -23.04
CA VAL A 4 -13.01 -22.12 -21.65
C VAL A 4 -13.58 -21.10 -20.65
N ALA A 5 -14.20 -20.02 -21.13
CA ALA A 5 -14.49 -18.85 -20.30
C ALA A 5 -15.72 -18.97 -19.36
N ALA A 6 -16.72 -19.81 -19.65
CA ALA A 6 -18.00 -19.73 -18.93
C ALA A 6 -18.04 -20.48 -17.58
N LYS A 7 -17.30 -21.59 -17.43
CA LYS A 7 -17.34 -22.40 -16.19
C LYS A 7 -16.44 -21.84 -15.08
N ASP A 8 -15.29 -21.25 -15.42
CA ASP A 8 -14.35 -20.69 -14.43
C ASP A 8 -14.88 -19.41 -13.77
N LEU A 9 -15.63 -18.57 -14.51
CA LEU A 9 -16.25 -17.35 -13.98
C LEU A 9 -17.30 -17.64 -12.89
N LYS A 10 -18.08 -18.71 -13.03
CA LYS A 10 -19.15 -19.06 -12.07
C LYS A 10 -18.59 -19.70 -10.79
N LYS A 11 -17.51 -20.49 -10.90
CA LYS A 11 -16.86 -21.19 -9.76
C LYS A 11 -16.11 -20.22 -8.83
N ASN A 12 -15.63 -19.09 -9.35
CA ASN A 12 -14.92 -18.07 -8.56
C ASN A 12 -15.82 -17.02 -7.89
N ARG A 13 -17.14 -17.01 -8.15
CA ARG A 13 -18.05 -16.03 -7.56
C ARG A 13 -18.16 -16.16 -6.04
N TYR A 14 -18.18 -17.39 -5.54
CA TYR A 14 -18.23 -17.69 -4.10
C TYR A 14 -16.92 -17.38 -3.37
N ASN A 15 -15.78 -17.61 -4.03
CA ASN A 15 -14.49 -17.19 -3.49
C ASN A 15 -14.45 -15.66 -3.36
N ARG A 16 -14.89 -14.93 -4.38
CA ARG A 16 -14.94 -13.45 -4.35
C ARG A 16 -15.82 -12.88 -3.24
N MET A 17 -16.92 -13.54 -2.87
CA MET A 17 -17.76 -13.14 -1.72
C MET A 17 -17.09 -13.35 -0.36
N LEU A 18 -16.17 -14.31 -0.24
CA LEU A 18 -15.40 -14.56 0.99
C LEU A 18 -14.10 -13.74 1.02
N ALA A 19 -13.74 -13.07 -0.08
CA ALA A 19 -12.67 -12.09 -0.10
C ALA A 19 -13.16 -10.81 0.56
N GLU A 20 -12.29 -10.18 1.36
CA GLU A 20 -12.50 -8.81 1.77
C GLU A 20 -12.66 -7.92 0.53
N GLU A 21 -13.63 -7.00 0.56
CA GLU A 21 -14.11 -6.22 -0.61
C GLU A 21 -12.96 -5.49 -1.32
N ASP A 22 -11.99 -4.98 -0.55
CA ASP A 22 -10.85 -4.21 -1.07
C ASP A 22 -9.66 -5.07 -1.52
N LEU A 23 -9.64 -6.37 -1.24
CA LEU A 23 -8.46 -7.21 -1.52
C LEU A 23 -8.19 -7.30 -3.02
N TYR A 24 -9.26 -7.41 -3.82
CA TYR A 24 -9.17 -7.54 -5.26
C TYR A 24 -8.69 -6.25 -5.92
N SER A 25 -9.25 -5.10 -5.51
CA SER A 25 -8.85 -3.78 -6.03
C SER A 25 -7.40 -3.47 -5.71
N MET A 26 -6.96 -3.70 -4.46
CA MET A 26 -5.57 -3.49 -4.05
C MET A 26 -4.58 -4.31 -4.89
N LEU A 27 -4.87 -5.59 -5.12
CA LEU A 27 -3.99 -6.46 -5.89
C LEU A 27 -3.98 -6.13 -7.38
N GLU A 28 -5.13 -5.71 -7.94
CA GLU A 28 -5.26 -5.28 -9.33
C GLU A 28 -4.49 -3.97 -9.58
N GLU A 29 -4.56 -2.99 -8.67
CA GLU A 29 -3.78 -1.75 -8.72
C GLU A 29 -2.27 -1.97 -8.64
N MET A 30 -1.82 -3.01 -7.91
CA MET A 30 -0.41 -3.42 -7.89
C MET A 30 0.04 -4.17 -9.15
N GLY A 31 -0.83 -4.30 -10.16
CA GLY A 31 -0.52 -4.95 -11.44
C GLY A 31 -0.67 -6.46 -11.45
N ASN A 32 -1.32 -7.06 -10.44
CA ASN A 32 -1.55 -8.51 -10.46
C ASN A 32 -2.67 -8.89 -11.44
N THR A 33 -2.41 -9.89 -12.28
CA THR A 33 -3.45 -10.44 -13.14
C THR A 33 -4.55 -11.13 -12.33
N LYS A 34 -5.79 -11.10 -12.82
CA LYS A 34 -6.95 -11.74 -12.17
C LYS A 34 -6.71 -13.22 -11.82
N ARG A 35 -5.95 -13.94 -12.65
CA ARG A 35 -5.55 -15.34 -12.38
C ARG A 35 -4.60 -15.48 -11.19
N MET A 36 -3.68 -14.54 -10.99
CA MET A 36 -2.78 -14.54 -9.83
C MET A 36 -3.53 -14.24 -8.53
N ILE A 37 -4.48 -13.30 -8.58
CA ILE A 37 -5.36 -12.97 -7.45
C ILE A 37 -6.20 -14.18 -7.04
N ASP A 38 -6.84 -14.84 -8.00
CA ASP A 38 -7.67 -16.02 -7.75
C ASP A 38 -6.81 -17.19 -7.21
N LYS A 39 -5.57 -17.38 -7.72
CA LYS A 39 -4.62 -18.38 -7.20
C LYS A 39 -4.17 -18.07 -5.77
N PHE A 40 -3.92 -16.79 -5.47
CA PHE A 40 -3.58 -16.35 -4.12
C PHE A 40 -4.72 -16.63 -3.14
N GLN A 41 -5.95 -16.29 -3.51
CA GLN A 41 -7.12 -16.52 -2.65
C GLN A 41 -7.37 -18.01 -2.42
N LYS A 42 -7.26 -18.83 -3.47
CA LYS A 42 -7.39 -20.29 -3.35
C LYS A 42 -6.30 -20.87 -2.43
N ARG A 43 -5.06 -20.42 -2.54
CA ARG A 43 -3.96 -20.83 -1.66
C ARG A 43 -4.18 -20.37 -0.21
N ARG A 44 -4.74 -19.17 -0.02
CA ARG A 44 -5.13 -18.65 1.31
C ARG A 44 -6.16 -19.56 1.96
N MET A 45 -7.25 -19.88 1.26
CA MET A 45 -8.31 -20.76 1.76
C MET A 45 -7.83 -22.18 2.06
N ILE A 46 -7.04 -22.78 1.16
CA ILE A 46 -6.51 -24.14 1.37
C ILE A 46 -5.60 -24.18 2.60
N GLN A 47 -4.74 -23.18 2.80
CA GLN A 47 -3.84 -23.15 3.95
C GLN A 47 -4.59 -22.93 5.28
N THR A 48 -5.66 -22.13 5.29
CA THR A 48 -6.49 -21.96 6.50
C THR A 48 -7.35 -23.19 6.78
N ALA A 49 -7.87 -23.85 5.75
CA ALA A 49 -8.59 -25.10 5.89
C ALA A 49 -7.67 -26.24 6.41
N LEU A 50 -6.45 -26.36 5.87
CA LEU A 50 -5.44 -27.31 6.36
C LEU A 50 -5.06 -27.02 7.82
N ALA A 51 -4.84 -25.76 8.18
CA ALA A 51 -4.53 -25.38 9.56
C ALA A 51 -5.68 -25.75 10.53
N GLY A 52 -6.93 -25.55 10.12
CA GLY A 52 -8.10 -25.94 10.92
C GLY A 52 -8.23 -27.45 11.06
N PHE A 53 -8.00 -28.18 9.98
CA PHE A 53 -8.01 -29.65 9.98
C PHE A 53 -6.93 -30.23 10.91
N PHE A 54 -5.69 -29.73 10.83
CA PHE A 54 -4.61 -30.14 11.72
C PHE A 54 -4.89 -29.76 13.18
N GLY A 55 -5.47 -28.58 13.43
CA GLY A 55 -5.88 -28.16 14.77
C GLY A 55 -6.94 -29.10 15.38
N LEU A 56 -7.92 -29.51 14.59
CA LEU A 56 -8.94 -30.48 15.02
C LEU A 56 -8.34 -31.87 15.30
N LEU A 57 -7.42 -32.33 14.45
CA LEU A 57 -6.69 -33.58 14.66
C LEU A 57 -5.89 -33.55 15.97
N LEU A 58 -5.16 -32.47 16.24
CA LEU A 58 -4.44 -32.29 17.51
C LEU A 58 -5.38 -32.23 18.72
N GLY A 59 -6.58 -31.64 18.56
CA GLY A 59 -7.62 -31.62 19.58
C GLY A 59 -8.13 -33.00 20.00
N LEU A 60 -8.16 -33.96 19.08
CA LEU A 60 -8.58 -35.34 19.36
C LEU A 60 -7.53 -36.12 20.17
N PHE A 61 -6.23 -35.86 19.94
CA PHE A 61 -5.14 -36.65 20.54
C PHE A 61 -4.53 -36.06 21.82
N LEU A 62 -4.52 -34.73 22.01
CA LEU A 62 -3.78 -34.09 23.12
C LEU A 62 -4.67 -33.58 24.27
N SER A 63 -5.64 -32.69 24.01
CA SER A 63 -6.34 -31.95 25.07
C SER A 63 -7.56 -31.17 24.57
N LYS A 64 -8.58 -31.01 25.42
CA LYS A 64 -9.77 -30.18 25.13
C LYS A 64 -9.44 -28.71 24.83
N TRP A 65 -8.33 -28.18 25.35
CA TRP A 65 -7.86 -26.82 25.08
C TRP A 65 -7.36 -26.63 23.64
N CYS A 66 -6.96 -27.70 22.95
CA CYS A 66 -6.50 -27.64 21.56
C CYS A 66 -7.65 -27.37 20.56
N TYR A 67 -8.91 -27.61 20.93
CA TYR A 67 -10.05 -27.22 20.09
C TYR A 67 -10.21 -25.70 19.96
N LEU A 68 -9.85 -24.93 21.00
CA LEU A 68 -9.82 -23.47 20.91
C LEU A 68 -8.75 -22.99 19.91
N LEU A 69 -7.59 -23.65 19.90
CA LEU A 69 -6.54 -23.41 18.91
C LEU A 69 -6.99 -23.78 17.49
N ALA A 70 -7.78 -24.84 17.33
CA ALA A 70 -8.30 -25.29 16.03
C ALA A 70 -9.20 -24.25 15.35
N ILE A 71 -9.86 -23.38 16.12
CA ILE A 71 -10.73 -22.31 15.60
C ILE A 71 -9.95 -20.98 15.51
N GLY A 72 -9.20 -20.64 16.55
CA GLY A 72 -8.48 -19.36 16.61
C GLY A 72 -7.34 -19.24 15.61
N LEU A 73 -6.56 -20.31 15.40
CA LEU A 73 -5.36 -20.29 14.56
C LEU A 73 -5.67 -20.10 13.07
N PRO A 74 -6.67 -20.79 12.46
CA PRO A 74 -7.07 -20.54 11.07
C PRO A 74 -7.59 -19.13 10.85
N PHE A 75 -8.39 -18.60 11.78
CA PHE A 75 -8.91 -17.25 11.71
C PHE A 75 -7.77 -16.21 11.75
N PHE A 76 -6.83 -16.39 12.69
CA PHE A 76 -5.64 -15.55 12.79
C PHE A 76 -4.76 -15.61 11.54
N LEU A 77 -4.51 -16.79 10.97
CA LEU A 77 -3.72 -16.94 9.74
C LEU A 77 -4.40 -16.30 8.53
N TYR A 78 -5.73 -16.43 8.42
CA TYR A 78 -6.50 -15.78 7.36
C TYR A 78 -6.34 -14.26 7.43
N ARG A 79 -6.53 -13.70 8.63
CA ARG A 79 -6.44 -12.26 8.90
C ARG A 79 -5.00 -11.74 8.73
N SER A 80 -4.01 -12.49 9.20
CA SER A 80 -2.59 -12.13 9.07
C SER A 80 -2.19 -11.94 7.62
N LYS A 81 -2.60 -12.85 6.73
CA LYS A 81 -2.36 -12.72 5.29
C LYS A 81 -3.00 -11.50 4.67
N TYR A 82 -4.23 -11.17 5.07
CA TYR A 82 -4.89 -9.95 4.63
C TYR A 82 -4.13 -8.70 5.09
N THR A 83 -3.76 -8.64 6.37
CA THR A 83 -2.98 -7.51 6.90
C THR A 83 -1.59 -7.38 6.26
N HIS A 84 -0.99 -8.49 5.83
CA HIS A 84 0.25 -8.45 5.06
C HIS A 84 0.04 -7.80 3.69
N VAL A 85 -1.03 -8.16 2.97
CA VAL A 85 -1.38 -7.53 1.69
C VAL A 85 -1.62 -6.03 1.87
N ILE A 86 -2.38 -5.62 2.89
CA ILE A 86 -2.57 -4.19 3.21
C ILE A 86 -1.23 -3.49 3.44
N LYS A 87 -0.32 -4.09 4.21
CA LYS A 87 1.00 -3.50 4.46
C LYS A 87 1.81 -3.34 3.18
N VAL A 88 1.83 -4.36 2.32
CA VAL A 88 2.52 -4.32 1.02
C VAL A 88 1.90 -3.27 0.11
N TYR A 89 0.57 -3.20 0.04
CA TYR A 89 -0.15 -2.21 -0.75
C TYR A 89 0.12 -0.78 -0.26
N ASN A 90 0.09 -0.54 1.05
CA ASN A 90 0.41 0.77 1.60
C ASN A 90 1.87 1.15 1.34
N ALA A 91 2.80 0.21 1.42
CA ALA A 91 4.20 0.44 1.07
C ALA A 91 4.37 0.77 -0.43
N PHE A 92 3.64 0.06 -1.30
CA PHE A 92 3.61 0.33 -2.73
C PHE A 92 3.06 1.72 -3.05
N LYS A 93 1.92 2.10 -2.46
CA LYS A 93 1.38 3.46 -2.61
C LYS A 93 2.38 4.51 -2.12
N PHE A 94 2.97 4.29 -0.96
CA PHE A 94 3.96 5.20 -0.41
C PHE A 94 5.21 5.36 -1.31
N GLU A 95 5.74 4.27 -1.86
CA GLU A 95 6.86 4.35 -2.81
C GLU A 95 6.50 5.17 -4.06
N ARG A 96 5.29 4.98 -4.57
CA ARG A 96 4.72 5.75 -5.69
C ARG A 96 4.59 7.24 -5.38
N HIS A 97 4.06 7.59 -4.21
CA HIS A 97 4.03 8.95 -3.68
C HIS A 97 5.42 9.58 -3.61
N LEU A 98 6.42 8.85 -3.10
CA LEU A 98 7.80 9.33 -3.03
C LEU A 98 8.41 9.59 -4.41
N ASN A 99 8.14 8.72 -5.38
CA ASN A 99 8.62 8.91 -6.75
C ASN A 99 7.97 10.13 -7.41
N PHE A 100 6.67 10.35 -7.19
CA PHE A 100 5.99 11.57 -7.64
C PHE A 100 6.58 12.83 -6.98
N SER A 101 6.83 12.80 -5.67
CA SER A 101 7.45 13.90 -4.93
C SER A 101 8.85 14.26 -5.48
N LYS A 102 9.67 13.25 -5.84
CA LYS A 102 10.96 13.46 -6.53
C LYS A 102 10.78 14.13 -7.90
N PHE A 103 9.78 13.69 -8.67
CA PHE A 103 9.44 14.33 -9.95
C PHE A 103 9.10 15.80 -9.76
N THR A 104 8.20 16.13 -8.83
CA THR A 104 7.79 17.52 -8.56
C THR A 104 8.95 18.40 -8.10
N ARG A 105 9.87 17.84 -7.30
CA ARG A 105 11.09 18.52 -6.87
C ARG A 105 12.03 18.86 -8.03
N LEU A 106 12.09 18.02 -9.07
CA LEU A 106 12.83 18.32 -10.29
C LEU A 106 12.08 19.32 -11.17
N LEU A 107 10.76 19.24 -11.20
CA LEU A 107 9.91 20.05 -12.06
C LEU A 107 9.96 21.54 -11.72
N ILE A 108 9.80 21.91 -10.45
CA ILE A 108 9.66 23.32 -10.07
C ILE A 108 10.86 24.18 -10.45
N PRO A 109 12.11 23.77 -10.16
CA PRO A 109 13.27 24.56 -10.56
C PRO A 109 13.32 24.78 -12.08
N TYR A 110 12.96 23.77 -12.87
CA TYR A 110 12.92 23.89 -14.32
C TYR A 110 11.80 24.79 -14.83
N LEU A 111 10.64 24.77 -14.19
CA LEU A 111 9.55 25.70 -14.52
C LEU A 111 9.92 27.15 -14.16
N LYS A 112 10.66 27.36 -13.06
CA LYS A 112 11.17 28.68 -12.68
C LYS A 112 12.28 29.18 -13.61
N GLU A 113 13.22 28.31 -13.99
CA GLU A 113 14.30 28.63 -14.93
C GLU A 113 13.78 28.93 -16.35
N ALA A 114 12.64 28.33 -16.71
CA ALA A 114 12.02 28.50 -18.02
C ALA A 114 11.53 29.93 -18.28
N ASP A 115 11.24 30.73 -17.25
CA ASP A 115 10.75 32.13 -17.30
C ASP A 115 9.75 32.40 -18.46
N GLY A 116 8.78 31.49 -18.64
CA GLY A 116 7.76 31.56 -19.70
C GLY A 116 8.23 31.31 -21.14
N SER A 117 9.54 31.15 -21.38
CA SER A 117 10.15 30.99 -22.71
C SER A 117 10.31 29.53 -23.18
N VAL A 118 10.21 28.56 -22.27
CA VAL A 118 10.41 27.13 -22.54
C VAL A 118 9.09 26.39 -22.40
N SER A 119 8.73 25.62 -23.44
CA SER A 119 7.50 24.81 -23.42
C SER A 119 7.53 23.75 -22.32
N LEU A 120 6.37 23.47 -21.69
CA LEU A 120 6.22 22.42 -20.69
C LEU A 120 6.75 21.05 -21.18
N TYR A 121 6.55 20.76 -22.47
CA TYR A 121 7.07 19.56 -23.11
C TYR A 121 8.61 19.46 -23.04
N GLN A 122 9.33 20.57 -23.26
CA GLN A 122 10.79 20.61 -23.15
C GLN A 122 11.26 20.41 -21.71
N VAL A 123 10.53 20.95 -20.73
CA VAL A 123 10.80 20.72 -19.30
C VAL A 123 10.62 19.25 -18.95
N PHE A 124 9.50 18.64 -19.34
CA PHE A 124 9.27 17.21 -19.15
C PHE A 124 10.33 16.35 -19.83
N ARG A 125 10.78 16.72 -21.04
CA ARG A 125 11.87 16.02 -21.73
C ARG A 125 13.19 16.06 -20.96
N LYS A 126 13.53 17.19 -20.34
CA LYS A 126 14.73 17.31 -19.47
C LYS A 126 14.60 16.40 -18.25
N ILE A 127 13.43 16.36 -17.62
CA ILE A 127 13.15 15.51 -16.45
C ILE A 127 13.20 14.04 -16.83
N LEU A 128 12.59 13.63 -17.94
CA LEU A 128 12.56 12.27 -18.47
C LEU A 128 13.97 11.67 -18.62
N ASN A 129 14.95 12.49 -19.01
CA ASN A 129 16.35 12.06 -19.16
C ASN A 129 17.07 11.88 -17.81
N ARG A 130 16.55 12.44 -16.71
CA ARG A 130 17.10 12.35 -15.36
C ARG A 130 16.41 11.31 -14.49
N MET A 131 15.32 10.70 -14.95
CA MET A 131 14.63 9.64 -14.22
C MET A 131 15.38 8.32 -14.35
N GLU A 132 15.72 7.72 -13.20
CA GLU A 132 16.41 6.43 -13.14
C GLU A 132 15.43 5.24 -13.30
N ASN A 133 14.21 5.37 -12.81
CA ASN A 133 13.21 4.30 -12.81
C ASN A 133 12.55 4.17 -14.21
N PRO A 134 12.63 3.00 -14.87
CA PRO A 134 12.04 2.79 -16.19
C PRO A 134 10.50 2.89 -16.19
N VAL A 135 9.83 2.55 -15.08
CA VAL A 135 8.37 2.63 -14.97
C VAL A 135 7.91 4.09 -14.97
N ASP A 136 8.59 4.92 -14.17
CA ASP A 136 8.28 6.35 -14.07
C ASP A 136 8.62 7.08 -15.38
N LYS A 137 9.73 6.68 -16.01
CA LYS A 137 10.13 7.17 -17.33
C LYS A 137 9.08 6.85 -18.40
N ASN A 138 8.60 5.62 -18.46
CA ASN A 138 7.53 5.24 -19.40
C ASN A 138 6.22 5.98 -19.11
N SER A 139 5.91 6.21 -17.85
CA SER A 139 4.69 6.93 -17.43
C SER A 139 4.74 8.41 -17.85
N LEU A 140 5.90 9.06 -17.71
CA LEU A 140 6.12 10.43 -18.16
C LEU A 140 6.16 10.53 -19.69
N ALA A 141 6.81 9.58 -20.38
CA ALA A 141 6.81 9.52 -21.84
C ALA A 141 5.39 9.36 -22.40
N ARG A 142 4.56 8.56 -21.73
CA ARG A 142 3.14 8.41 -22.08
C ARG A 142 2.36 9.71 -21.87
N LEU A 143 2.56 10.42 -20.75
CA LEU A 143 1.97 11.75 -20.56
C LEU A 143 2.36 12.71 -21.69
N MET A 144 3.64 12.73 -22.06
CA MET A 144 4.15 13.58 -23.14
C MET A 144 3.53 13.26 -24.52
N SER A 145 3.22 11.98 -24.78
CA SER A 145 2.46 11.60 -25.97
C SER A 145 1.00 12.05 -25.86
N GLU A 146 0.33 11.72 -24.74
CA GLU A 146 -1.09 12.01 -24.52
C GLU A 146 -1.39 13.52 -24.53
N MET A 147 -0.48 14.35 -24.02
CA MET A 147 -0.62 15.82 -24.08
C MET A 147 -0.43 16.39 -25.49
N THR A 148 0.30 15.68 -26.36
CA THR A 148 0.47 16.07 -27.78
C THR A 148 -0.79 15.69 -28.56
N ASP A 149 -1.36 14.52 -28.28
CA ASP A 149 -2.57 14.02 -28.93
C ASP A 149 -3.83 14.76 -28.46
N LYS A 150 -3.86 15.24 -27.21
CA LYS A 150 -4.99 15.93 -26.57
C LYS A 150 -4.55 17.19 -25.81
N PRO A 151 -4.13 18.26 -26.51
CA PRO A 151 -3.50 19.42 -25.90
C PRO A 151 -4.40 20.26 -24.99
N ASN A 152 -5.72 20.22 -25.22
CA ASN A 152 -6.70 20.98 -24.44
C ASN A 152 -7.45 20.13 -23.42
N ASP A 153 -7.07 18.86 -23.26
CA ASP A 153 -7.69 17.96 -22.30
C ASP A 153 -6.83 17.86 -21.03
N ILE A 154 -7.46 17.93 -19.86
CA ILE A 154 -6.80 17.74 -18.57
C ILE A 154 -6.60 16.26 -18.24
N GLN A 155 -7.33 15.35 -18.91
CA GLN A 155 -7.28 13.92 -18.64
C GLN A 155 -5.86 13.31 -18.67
N PRO A 156 -4.96 13.65 -19.63
CA PRO A 156 -3.58 13.17 -19.62
C PRO A 156 -2.85 13.46 -18.30
N PHE A 157 -3.07 14.65 -17.73
CA PHE A 157 -2.47 15.11 -16.48
C PHE A 157 -3.03 14.35 -15.28
N THR A 158 -4.35 14.19 -15.21
CA THR A 158 -5.02 13.42 -14.16
C THR A 158 -4.66 11.93 -14.22
N ASP A 159 -4.62 11.34 -15.42
CA ASP A 159 -4.21 9.96 -15.62
C ASP A 159 -2.75 9.73 -15.20
N TYR A 160 -1.86 10.67 -15.50
CA TYR A 160 -0.49 10.61 -15.02
C TYR A 160 -0.40 10.70 -13.49
N ALA A 161 -1.15 11.61 -12.86
CA ALA A 161 -1.21 11.70 -11.40
C ALA A 161 -1.68 10.37 -10.79
N MET A 162 -2.72 9.78 -11.36
CA MET A 162 -3.30 8.50 -10.94
C MET A 162 -2.36 7.30 -11.15
N ARG A 163 -1.56 7.30 -12.23
CA ARG A 163 -0.54 6.27 -12.52
C ARG A 163 0.75 6.44 -11.72
N SER A 164 1.10 7.66 -11.35
CA SER A 164 2.36 7.96 -10.64
C SER A 164 2.20 7.89 -9.13
N SER A 165 1.18 8.53 -8.55
CA SER A 165 0.93 8.55 -7.10
C SER A 165 -0.45 7.97 -6.73
N GLY A 166 -1.52 8.44 -7.39
CA GLY A 166 -2.89 8.04 -7.05
C GLY A 166 -3.49 8.83 -5.89
N SER A 167 -2.97 10.03 -5.62
CA SER A 167 -3.44 10.90 -4.54
C SER A 167 -4.07 12.18 -5.02
N ASP A 168 -5.01 12.71 -4.25
CA ASP A 168 -5.66 13.99 -4.55
C ASP A 168 -4.64 15.13 -4.71
N MET A 169 -3.59 15.14 -3.89
CA MET A 169 -2.51 16.14 -4.00
C MET A 169 -1.75 16.01 -5.33
N SER A 170 -1.48 14.78 -5.79
CA SER A 170 -0.84 14.57 -7.09
C SER A 170 -1.72 15.02 -8.25
N ILE A 171 -3.04 14.85 -8.12
CA ILE A 171 -4.01 15.35 -9.10
C ILE A 171 -3.98 16.88 -9.12
N ASN A 172 -4.07 17.54 -7.96
CA ASN A 172 -4.04 18.99 -7.86
C ASN A 172 -2.75 19.58 -8.47
N ILE A 173 -1.58 19.02 -8.15
CA ILE A 173 -0.31 19.45 -8.75
C ILE A 173 -0.36 19.33 -10.28
N MET A 174 -0.88 18.22 -10.80
CA MET A 174 -0.98 18.01 -12.25
C MET A 174 -2.02 18.90 -12.94
N GLN A 175 -3.12 19.24 -12.26
CA GLN A 175 -4.11 20.21 -12.74
C GLN A 175 -3.49 21.61 -12.84
N THR A 176 -2.77 22.05 -11.81
CA THR A 176 -2.10 23.36 -11.84
C THR A 176 -0.97 23.40 -12.89
N ILE A 177 -0.31 22.28 -13.17
CA ILE A 177 0.63 22.20 -14.31
C ILE A 177 -0.09 22.35 -15.65
N TYR A 178 -1.29 21.80 -15.80
CA TYR A 178 -2.11 22.01 -16.97
C TYR A 178 -2.54 23.48 -17.09
N ASP A 179 -2.96 24.11 -15.99
CA ASP A 179 -3.31 25.54 -15.98
C ASP A 179 -2.10 26.42 -16.37
N PHE A 180 -0.90 26.03 -15.91
CA PHE A 180 0.36 26.65 -16.34
C PHE A 180 0.63 26.47 -17.84
N GLN A 181 0.31 25.30 -18.42
CA GLN A 181 0.43 25.08 -19.86
C GLN A 181 -0.51 26.01 -20.65
N GLN A 182 -1.73 26.20 -20.17
CA GLN A 182 -2.73 27.05 -20.83
C GLN A 182 -2.43 28.55 -20.66
N ASN A 183 -1.86 28.95 -19.52
CA ASN A 183 -1.57 30.34 -19.16
C ASN A 183 -0.11 30.51 -18.71
N SER A 184 0.84 30.30 -19.64
CA SER A 184 2.29 30.25 -19.37
C SER A 184 2.91 31.56 -18.89
N SER A 185 2.15 32.66 -18.87
CA SER A 185 2.60 33.99 -18.44
C SER A 185 2.28 34.33 -16.98
N ASP A 186 1.46 33.52 -16.30
CA ASP A 186 1.09 33.80 -14.91
C ASP A 186 2.11 33.20 -13.93
N THR A 187 2.98 34.06 -13.41
CA THR A 187 4.00 33.69 -12.42
C THR A 187 3.39 33.27 -11.07
N ASN A 188 2.12 33.60 -10.80
CA ASN A 188 1.42 33.15 -9.59
C ASN A 188 1.22 31.63 -9.60
N VAL A 189 0.93 31.05 -10.77
CA VAL A 189 0.73 29.60 -10.93
C VAL A 189 2.00 28.83 -10.58
N ILE A 190 3.18 29.36 -10.95
CA ILE A 190 4.48 28.76 -10.58
C ILE A 190 4.72 28.83 -9.07
N ASN A 191 4.32 29.92 -8.41
CA ASN A 191 4.45 30.06 -6.97
C ASN A 191 3.50 29.12 -6.21
N GLU A 192 2.28 28.97 -6.69
CA GLU A 192 1.30 28.03 -6.16
C GLU A 192 1.76 26.57 -6.33
N LEU A 193 2.25 26.20 -7.51
CA LEU A 193 2.92 24.91 -7.75
C LEU A 193 4.08 24.67 -6.77
N GLY A 194 4.88 25.70 -6.54
CA GLY A 194 5.98 25.69 -5.57
C GLY A 194 5.51 25.38 -4.15
N GLN A 195 4.45 26.05 -3.68
CA GLN A 195 3.87 25.82 -2.36
C GLN A 195 3.27 24.42 -2.25
N MET A 196 2.44 24.01 -3.21
CA MET A 196 1.80 22.69 -3.25
C MET A 196 2.81 21.55 -3.20
N ALA A 197 3.89 21.64 -3.98
CA ALA A 197 4.94 20.63 -3.93
C ALA A 197 5.72 20.65 -2.61
N SER A 198 5.94 21.83 -2.02
CA SER A 198 6.62 21.93 -0.73
C SER A 198 5.78 21.28 0.38
N THR A 199 4.46 21.49 0.36
CA THR A 199 3.53 20.82 1.26
C THR A 199 3.52 19.31 1.04
N GLU A 200 3.47 18.84 -0.21
CA GLU A 200 3.51 17.40 -0.52
C GLU A 200 4.86 16.76 -0.12
N LEU A 201 5.97 17.47 -0.30
CA LEU A 201 7.30 17.04 0.18
C LEU A 201 7.32 16.91 1.69
N GLN A 202 6.80 17.91 2.43
CA GLN A 202 6.77 17.88 3.88
C GLN A 202 5.88 16.74 4.38
N ARG A 203 4.70 16.55 3.77
CA ARG A 203 3.82 15.42 4.04
C ARG A 203 4.49 14.08 3.77
N SER A 204 5.19 13.94 2.64
CA SER A 204 5.95 12.74 2.30
C SER A 204 7.04 12.44 3.33
N ILE A 205 7.72 13.47 3.83
CA ILE A 205 8.73 13.36 4.90
C ILE A 205 8.09 12.86 6.19
N ASP A 206 6.96 13.45 6.60
CA ASP A 206 6.23 13.05 7.80
C ASP A 206 5.73 11.61 7.70
N GLU A 207 5.24 11.19 6.54
CA GLU A 207 4.83 9.80 6.27
C GLU A 207 6.03 8.83 6.35
N ILE A 208 7.21 9.20 5.81
CA ILE A 208 8.45 8.43 5.98
C ILE A 208 8.82 8.31 7.45
N ILE A 209 8.81 9.42 8.19
CA ILE A 209 9.16 9.46 9.60
C ILE A 209 8.19 8.59 10.41
N ALA A 210 6.88 8.74 10.20
CA ALA A 210 5.87 7.92 10.86
C ALA A 210 6.05 6.42 10.57
N PHE A 211 6.34 6.05 9.31
CA PHE A 211 6.61 4.66 8.94
C PHE A 211 7.86 4.11 9.64
N LYS A 212 8.95 4.88 9.67
CA LYS A 212 10.18 4.50 10.38
C LYS A 212 9.97 4.41 11.89
N LEU A 213 9.32 5.40 12.51
CA LEU A 213 9.02 5.43 13.95
C LEU A 213 8.11 4.28 14.38
N LYS A 214 7.12 3.90 13.57
CA LYS A 214 6.25 2.76 13.88
C LYS A 214 7.05 1.47 14.07
N ARG A 215 8.12 1.28 13.31
CA ARG A 215 9.03 0.13 13.48
C ARG A 215 9.81 0.20 14.80
N PHE A 216 10.18 1.40 15.25
CA PHE A 216 10.89 1.62 16.51
C PHE A 216 9.98 1.50 17.74
N ASN A 217 8.72 1.94 17.67
CA ASN A 217 7.78 1.84 18.81
C ASN A 217 7.52 0.40 19.27
N PHE A 218 7.65 -0.60 18.38
CA PHE A 218 7.51 -1.99 18.78
C PHE A 218 8.71 -2.54 19.56
N PHE A 219 9.85 -1.85 19.56
CA PHE A 219 11.06 -2.35 20.23
C PHE A 219 10.95 -2.26 21.76
N PRO A 220 10.60 -1.10 22.37
CA PRO A 220 10.36 -1.03 23.81
C PRO A 220 9.20 -1.92 24.28
N THR A 221 8.08 -1.93 23.55
CA THR A 221 6.89 -2.71 23.93
C THR A 221 7.17 -4.21 24.01
N LYS A 222 7.98 -4.76 23.11
CA LYS A 222 8.34 -6.19 23.14
C LYS A 222 9.24 -6.53 24.32
N ILE A 223 10.17 -5.65 24.68
CA ILE A 223 11.04 -5.83 25.84
C ILE A 223 10.22 -5.82 27.14
N VAL A 224 9.32 -4.83 27.27
CA VAL A 224 8.42 -4.73 28.44
C VAL A 224 7.45 -5.91 28.52
N MET A 225 6.88 -6.37 27.39
CA MET A 225 6.01 -7.55 27.38
C MET A 225 6.76 -8.83 27.79
N SER A 226 8.03 -8.97 27.40
CA SER A 226 8.85 -10.12 27.78
C SER A 226 9.17 -10.13 29.27
N SER A 227 9.46 -8.98 29.89
CA SER A 227 9.66 -8.90 31.33
C SER A 227 8.34 -9.08 32.09
N PHE A 228 7.24 -8.59 31.55
CA PHE A 228 5.91 -8.72 32.15
C PHE A 228 5.46 -10.20 32.26
N ILE A 229 5.75 -11.02 31.24
CA ILE A 229 5.47 -12.47 31.27
C ILE A 229 6.17 -13.17 32.45
N LEU A 230 7.42 -12.80 32.77
CA LEU A 230 8.15 -13.38 33.90
C LEU A 230 7.51 -12.97 35.24
N VAL A 231 7.09 -11.70 35.36
CA VAL A 231 6.43 -11.18 36.56
C VAL A 231 5.08 -11.86 36.77
N VAL A 232 4.26 -11.99 35.72
CA VAL A 232 2.97 -12.69 35.80
C VAL A 232 3.15 -14.18 36.09
N GLY A 233 4.16 -14.82 35.49
CA GLY A 233 4.49 -16.22 35.75
C GLY A 233 4.88 -16.46 37.21
N PHE A 234 5.72 -15.59 37.77
CA PHE A 234 6.09 -15.62 39.18
C PHE A 234 4.88 -15.38 40.09
N ALA A 235 4.07 -14.36 39.80
CA ALA A 235 2.87 -14.05 40.57
C ALA A 235 1.88 -15.22 40.57
N ALA A 236 1.66 -15.87 39.43
CA ALA A 236 0.80 -17.05 39.31
C ALA A 236 1.36 -18.24 40.11
N ALA A 237 2.67 -18.49 40.07
CA ALA A 237 3.30 -19.56 40.83
C ALA A 237 3.16 -19.35 42.35
N VAL A 238 3.37 -18.12 42.82
CA VAL A 238 3.20 -17.74 44.24
C VAL A 238 1.74 -17.89 44.67
N LEU A 239 0.79 -17.49 43.82
CA LEU A 239 -0.64 -17.60 44.10
C LEU A 239 -1.08 -19.06 44.20
N VAL A 240 -0.61 -19.92 43.29
CA VAL A 240 -0.84 -21.38 43.35
C VAL A 240 -0.20 -21.98 44.59
N TYR A 241 1.03 -21.59 44.93
CA TYR A 241 1.71 -22.07 46.15
C TYR A 241 0.91 -21.71 47.41
N HIS A 242 0.49 -20.44 47.55
CA HIS A 242 -0.31 -20.02 48.70
C HIS A 242 -1.68 -20.71 48.77
N LEU A 243 -2.40 -20.86 47.65
CA LEU A 243 -3.66 -21.60 47.61
C LEU A 243 -3.47 -23.07 47.99
N SER A 244 -2.39 -23.72 47.53
CA SER A 244 -2.08 -25.10 47.88
C SER A 244 -1.72 -25.27 49.36
N SER A 245 -1.07 -24.26 49.96
CA SER A 245 -0.70 -24.26 51.37
C SER A 245 -1.88 -24.03 52.32
N ILE A 246 -2.92 -23.32 51.86
CA ILE A 246 -4.15 -23.08 52.65
C ILE A 246 -5.07 -24.30 52.64
N ASN A 247 -5.01 -25.14 51.60
CA ASN A 247 -5.83 -26.35 51.46
C ASN A 247 -5.25 -27.59 52.17
N LEU A 248 -4.16 -27.42 52.94
CA LEU A 248 -3.43 -28.45 53.68
C LEU A 248 -3.54 -28.25 55.22
N SER A 249 -4.57 -27.51 55.66
CA SER A 249 -5.01 -27.40 57.05
C SER A 249 -6.40 -28.02 57.23
#